data_AF-A0A7C3GMQ7-F1
#
_entry.id   AF-A0A7C3GMQ7-F1
#
_cell.length_a   1.000
_cell.length_b   1.000
_cell.length_c   1.000
_cell.angle_alpha   90.00
_cell.angle_beta   90.00
_cell.angle_gamma   90.00
#
_symmetry.space_group_name_H-M   'P 1'
#
loop_
_entity.id
_entity.type
_entity.pdbx_description
1 polymer ?
#
loop_
_entity_poly.entity_id
_entity_poly.type
_entity_poly.pdbx_seq_one_letter_code
_entity_poly.pdbx_strand_id
1 'polypeptide(L)'
;GLAVPPARMTLSLHHAPAERADRLRAAGAEQDTGILLLDVVLGREPAADLAAALPPAQDNRVVIAYVSGSDAAQRAAQEEVLRRAGALIAPSSAAAAHLAGQLAIKGVS
;
A
#
# COMPACT_ATOMS: atom_id res chain seq x y z
N GLY A 1 10.95 26.43 -1.53
CA GLY A 1 10.67 26.14 -2.94
C GLY A 1 11.11 24.73 -3.25
N LEU A 2 10.21 23.77 -3.05
CA LEU A 2 10.25 22.44 -3.67
C LEU A 2 8.78 22.14 -3.94
N ALA A 3 8.37 22.19 -5.21
CA ALA A 3 7.01 21.81 -5.58
C ALA A 3 6.94 20.28 -5.47
N VAL A 4 6.28 19.78 -4.43
CA VAL A 4 5.91 18.36 -4.35
C VAL A 4 4.75 18.16 -5.33
N PRO A 5 4.89 17.34 -6.38
CA PRO A 5 3.79 17.11 -7.30
C PRO A 5 2.59 16.50 -6.55
N PRO A 6 1.34 16.80 -6.97
CA PRO A 6 0.16 16.27 -6.31
C PRO A 6 0.21 14.74 -6.33
N ALA A 7 0.24 14.13 -5.14
CA ALA A 7 0.40 12.69 -5.01
C ALA A 7 -0.74 11.95 -5.73
N ARG A 8 -0.41 11.24 -6.81
CA ARG A 8 -1.36 10.37 -7.51
C ARG A 8 -1.63 9.12 -6.66
N MET A 9 -2.91 8.75 -6.53
CA MET A 9 -3.33 7.50 -5.89
C MET A 9 -3.60 6.43 -6.94
N THR A 10 -2.93 5.27 -6.82
CA THR A 10 -3.14 4.11 -7.70
C THR A 10 -3.73 2.94 -6.92
N LEU A 11 -4.81 2.36 -7.42
CA LEU A 11 -5.54 1.24 -6.83
C LEU A 11 -5.56 0.05 -7.80
N SER A 12 -5.13 -1.14 -7.38
CA SER A 12 -5.14 -2.36 -8.20
C SER A 12 -6.06 -3.42 -7.59
N LEU A 13 -7.24 -3.64 -8.17
CA LEU A 13 -8.27 -4.53 -7.58
C LEU A 13 -8.50 -5.88 -8.30
N HIS A 14 -7.98 -6.12 -9.51
CA HIS A 14 -8.46 -7.25 -10.35
C HIS A 14 -7.40 -8.11 -11.08
N HIS A 15 -6.15 -8.13 -10.61
CA HIS A 15 -5.07 -8.87 -11.27
C HIS A 15 -4.70 -10.16 -10.53
N ALA A 16 -4.02 -11.08 -11.22
CA ALA A 16 -3.42 -12.26 -10.60
C ALA A 16 -2.34 -11.83 -9.56
N PRO A 17 -2.01 -12.65 -8.55
CA PRO A 17 -1.08 -12.25 -7.48
C PRO A 17 0.28 -11.74 -7.98
N ALA A 18 0.88 -12.41 -8.97
CA ALA A 18 2.14 -11.99 -9.57
C ALA A 18 2.03 -10.62 -10.29
N GLU A 19 0.94 -10.40 -11.02
CA GLU A 19 0.66 -9.14 -11.71
C GLU A 19 0.43 -8.00 -10.72
N ARG A 20 -0.09 -8.28 -9.52
CA ARG A 20 -0.24 -7.28 -8.45
C ARG A 20 1.10 -6.82 -7.89
N ALA A 21 2.05 -7.73 -7.67
CA ALA A 21 3.41 -7.37 -7.29
C ALA A 21 4.11 -6.54 -8.38
N ASP A 22 3.95 -6.90 -9.65
CA ASP A 22 4.53 -6.13 -10.77
C ASP A 22 3.92 -4.75 -10.90
N ARG A 23 2.59 -4.63 -10.75
CA ARG A 23 1.89 -3.33 -10.73
C ARG A 23 2.33 -2.47 -9.55
N LEU A 24 2.56 -3.07 -8.39
CA LEU A 24 3.06 -2.39 -7.22
C LEU A 24 4.47 -1.83 -7.45
N ARG A 25 5.37 -2.62 -8.05
CA ARG A 25 6.70 -2.14 -8.45
C ARG A 25 6.62 -1.01 -9.48
N ALA A 26 5.77 -1.16 -10.50
CA ALA A 26 5.58 -0.14 -11.53
C ALA A 26 5.08 1.17 -10.94
N ALA A 27 4.05 1.12 -10.08
CA ALA A 27 3.52 2.30 -9.39
C ALA A 27 4.56 2.91 -8.43
N GLY A 28 5.34 2.08 -7.75
CA GLY A 28 6.44 2.53 -6.89
C GLY A 28 7.61 3.16 -7.66
N ALA A 29 7.73 2.93 -8.96
CA ALA A 29 8.73 3.57 -9.81
C ALA A 29 8.25 4.90 -10.43
N GLU A 30 6.93 5.16 -10.44
CA GLU A 30 6.36 6.41 -10.95
C GLU A 30 6.71 7.58 -10.00
N GLN A 31 7.36 8.62 -10.53
CA GLN A 31 7.80 9.79 -9.74
C GLN A 31 6.63 10.58 -9.14
N ASP A 32 5.47 10.58 -9.79
CA ASP A 32 4.27 11.29 -9.34
C ASP A 32 3.40 10.46 -8.37
N THR A 33 3.80 9.22 -8.06
CA THR A 33 3.10 8.36 -7.11
C THR A 33 3.70 8.51 -5.72
N GLY A 34 3.06 9.31 -4.87
CA GLY A 34 3.46 9.52 -3.48
C GLY A 34 2.79 8.57 -2.48
N ILE A 35 1.67 7.94 -2.85
CA ILE A 35 0.89 7.06 -1.95
C ILE A 35 0.49 5.77 -2.67
N LEU A 36 0.76 4.64 -2.02
CA LEU A 36 0.37 3.31 -2.47
C LEU A 36 -0.70 2.75 -1.52
N LEU A 37 -1.88 2.43 -2.06
CA LEU A 37 -2.99 1.84 -1.29
C LEU A 37 -3.13 0.35 -1.63
N LEU A 38 -3.04 -0.51 -0.61
CA LEU A 38 -3.10 -1.95 -0.74
C LEU A 38 -4.33 -2.53 -0.04
N ASP A 39 -5.13 -3.30 -0.79
CA ASP A 39 -6.21 -4.13 -0.25
C ASP A 39 -5.81 -5.59 -0.39
N VAL A 40 -5.41 -6.20 0.72
CA VAL A 40 -4.86 -7.55 0.78
C VAL A 40 -5.95 -8.50 1.28
N VAL A 41 -6.22 -9.56 0.52
CA VAL A 41 -7.23 -10.56 0.88
C VAL A 41 -6.52 -11.85 1.27
N LEU A 42 -6.83 -12.37 2.47
CA LEU A 42 -6.28 -13.64 2.93
C LEU A 42 -6.53 -14.76 1.91
N GLY A 43 -5.51 -15.61 1.72
CA GLY A 43 -5.58 -16.77 0.82
C GLY A 43 -5.50 -16.44 -0.68
N ARG A 44 -5.55 -15.15 -1.07
CA ARG A 44 -5.30 -14.74 -2.46
C ARG A 44 -3.85 -14.35 -2.70
N GLU A 45 -3.24 -13.65 -1.74
CA GLU A 45 -1.92 -13.06 -1.91
C GLU A 45 -1.11 -13.16 -0.62
N PRO A 46 0.09 -13.76 -0.64
CA PRO A 46 1.00 -13.68 0.48
C PRO A 46 1.54 -12.25 0.65
N ALA A 47 1.40 -11.69 1.84
CA ALA A 47 1.98 -10.40 2.22
C ALA A 47 3.49 -10.33 1.98
N ALA A 48 4.18 -11.48 2.02
CA ALA A 48 5.62 -11.55 1.73
C ALA A 48 5.94 -11.10 0.28
N ASP A 49 5.12 -11.51 -0.69
CA ASP A 49 5.33 -11.16 -2.10
C ASP A 49 5.07 -9.68 -2.34
N LEU A 50 4.05 -9.12 -1.68
CA LEU A 50 3.74 -7.70 -1.71
C LEU A 50 4.81 -6.87 -0.99
N ALA A 51 5.28 -7.33 0.18
CA ALA A 51 6.34 -6.69 0.95
C ALA A 51 7.65 -6.61 0.15
N ALA A 52 8.00 -7.67 -0.59
CA ALA A 52 9.16 -7.69 -1.48
C ALA A 52 9.02 -6.75 -2.69
N ALA A 53 7.81 -6.31 -3.01
CA ALA A 53 7.51 -5.36 -4.08
C ALA A 53 7.32 -3.92 -3.58
N LEU A 54 7.34 -3.68 -2.26
CA LEU A 54 7.23 -2.32 -1.73
C LEU A 54 8.48 -1.50 -2.07
N PRO A 55 8.32 -0.18 -2.31
CA PRO A 55 9.46 0.70 -2.37
C PRO A 55 10.25 0.64 -1.05
N PRO A 56 11.58 0.83 -1.10
CA PRO A 56 12.40 0.77 0.11
C PRO A 56 11.97 1.84 1.10
N ALA A 57 12.08 1.57 2.41
CA ALA A 57 11.59 2.46 3.47
C ALA A 57 12.20 3.87 3.49
N GLN A 58 13.33 4.08 2.79
CA GLN A 58 13.99 5.37 2.60
C GLN A 58 13.44 6.18 1.41
N ASP A 59 12.48 5.63 0.69
CA ASP A 59 11.68 6.31 -0.32
C ASP A 59 10.59 7.14 0.37
N ASN A 60 10.33 8.38 -0.08
CA ASN A 60 9.35 9.28 0.55
C ASN A 60 7.88 8.86 0.29
N ARG A 61 7.66 7.64 -0.19
CA ARG A 61 6.33 7.11 -0.54
C ARG A 61 5.64 6.53 0.69
N VAL A 62 4.37 6.85 0.84
CA VAL A 62 3.56 6.30 1.92
C VAL A 62 2.80 5.07 1.42
N VAL A 63 3.02 3.94 2.09
CA VAL A 63 2.27 2.70 1.83
C VAL A 63 1.22 2.54 2.90
N ILE A 64 -0.05 2.38 2.50
CA ILE A 64 -1.17 2.11 3.42
C ILE A 64 -1.81 0.80 2.99
N ALA A 65 -1.97 -0.14 3.91
CA ALA A 65 -2.55 -1.44 3.65
C ALA A 65 -3.74 -1.73 4.56
N TYR A 66 -4.71 -2.47 4.03
CA TYR A 66 -5.77 -3.13 4.79
C TYR A 66 -5.73 -4.62 4.46
N VAL A 67 -5.84 -5.46 5.49
CA VAL A 67 -5.89 -6.93 5.34
C VAL A 67 -7.29 -7.43 5.68
N SER A 68 -7.98 -8.00 4.69
CA SER A 68 -9.31 -8.58 4.83
C SER A 68 -9.25 -10.10 4.95
N GLY A 69 -10.11 -10.64 5.82
CA GLY A 69 -10.25 -12.08 6.04
C GLY A 69 -10.70 -12.40 7.45
N SER A 70 -11.30 -13.58 7.63
CA SER A 70 -11.91 -14.02 8.90
C SER A 70 -10.93 -14.71 9.85
N ASP A 71 -9.84 -15.31 9.35
CA ASP A 71 -8.80 -15.91 10.19
C ASP A 71 -7.95 -14.82 10.85
N ALA A 72 -8.16 -14.62 12.16
CA ALA A 72 -7.49 -13.57 12.91
C ALA A 72 -5.97 -13.80 13.05
N ALA A 73 -5.53 -15.06 13.18
CA ALA A 73 -4.12 -15.38 13.36
C ALA A 73 -3.36 -15.18 12.05
N GLN A 74 -3.93 -15.65 10.94
CA GLN A 74 -3.36 -15.44 9.62
C GLN A 74 -3.38 -13.95 9.24
N ARG A 75 -4.46 -13.23 9.55
CA ARG A 75 -4.54 -11.77 9.35
C ARG A 75 -3.44 -11.04 10.10
N ALA A 76 -3.27 -11.31 11.39
CA ALA A 76 -2.22 -10.68 12.21
C ALA A 76 -0.81 -10.96 11.68
N ALA A 77 -0.54 -12.20 11.22
CA ALA A 77 0.74 -12.54 10.63
C ALA A 77 1.03 -11.76 9.34
N GLN A 78 0.02 -11.57 8.49
CA GLN A 78 0.13 -10.82 7.23
C GLN A 78 0.32 -9.32 7.50
N GLU A 79 -0.44 -8.76 8.44
CA GLU A 79 -0.28 -7.37 8.89
C GLU A 79 1.12 -7.09 9.42
N GLU A 80 1.68 -8.02 10.20
CA GLU A 80 3.04 -7.88 10.75
C GLU A 80 4.12 -7.88 9.66
N VAL A 81 3.98 -8.74 8.64
CA VAL A 81 4.90 -8.76 7.50
C VAL A 81 4.89 -7.41 6.76
N LEU A 82 3.69 -6.87 6.49
CA LEU A 82 3.54 -5.58 5.81
C LEU A 82 4.05 -4.41 6.68
N ARG A 83 3.79 -4.45 7.99
CA ARG A 83 4.26 -3.43 8.94
C ARG A 83 5.78 -3.39 9.00
N ARG A 84 6.46 -4.55 9.05
CA ARG A 84 7.93 -4.64 9.00
C ARG A 84 8.52 -4.10 7.71
N ALA A 85 7.77 -4.21 6.61
CA ALA A 85 8.15 -3.66 5.32
C ALA A 85 7.83 -2.15 5.18
N GLY A 86 7.32 -1.50 6.23
CA GLY A 86 7.08 -0.05 6.27
C GLY A 86 5.65 0.38 5.94
N ALA A 87 4.71 -0.56 5.76
CA ALA A 87 3.32 -0.22 5.49
C ALA A 87 2.56 0.22 6.76
N LEU A 88 1.72 1.24 6.61
CA LEU A 88 0.73 1.64 7.61
C LEU A 88 -0.50 0.72 7.50
N ILE A 89 -0.81 -0.04 8.55
CA ILE A 89 -1.96 -0.93 8.56
C ILE A 89 -3.20 -0.19 9.05
N ALA A 90 -4.21 -0.09 8.20
CA ALA A 90 -5.50 0.50 8.49
C ALA A 90 -6.52 -0.56 8.98
N PRO A 91 -7.45 -0.19 9.88
CA PRO A 91 -8.43 -1.13 10.44
C PRO A 91 -9.55 -1.52 9.45
N SER A 92 -9.69 -0.79 8.34
CA SER A 92 -10.65 -1.09 7.27
C SER A 92 -10.19 -0.48 5.94
N SER A 93 -10.72 -1.01 4.83
CA SER A 93 -10.50 -0.43 3.49
C SER A 93 -10.91 1.05 3.42
N ALA A 94 -12.05 1.40 4.06
CA ALA A 94 -12.51 2.78 4.14
C ALA A 94 -11.55 3.68 4.94
N ALA A 95 -11.01 3.19 6.06
CA ALA A 95 -10.02 3.93 6.84
C ALA A 95 -8.71 4.13 6.05
N ALA A 96 -8.30 3.11 5.28
CA ALA A 96 -7.13 3.18 4.41
C ALA A 96 -7.30 4.28 3.35
N ALA A 97 -8.42 4.27 2.62
CA ALA A 97 -8.74 5.28 1.61
C ALA A 97 -8.86 6.69 2.21
N HIS A 98 -9.50 6.80 3.37
CA HIS A 98 -9.64 8.07 4.07
C HIS A 98 -8.29 8.66 4.48
N LEU A 99 -7.41 7.84 5.06
CA LEU A 99 -6.05 8.26 5.42
C LEU A 99 -5.25 8.70 4.19
N ALA A 100 -5.32 7.93 3.11
CA ALA A 100 -4.67 8.27 1.85
C ALA A 100 -5.15 9.63 1.31
N GLY A 101 -6.46 9.89 1.31
CA GLY A 101 -7.02 11.17 0.91
C GLY A 101 -6.54 12.33 1.78
N GLN A 102 -6.46 12.14 3.11
CA GLN A 102 -5.92 13.18 4.01
C GLN A 102 -4.45 13.51 3.72
N LEU A 103 -3.62 12.49 3.46
CA LEU A 103 -2.20 12.68 3.17
C LEU A 103 -1.99 13.30 1.79
N ALA A 104 -2.76 12.90 0.79
CA ALA A 104 -2.71 13.48 -0.55
C ALA A 104 -3.02 14.99 -0.53
N ILE A 105 -3.98 15.43 0.29
CA ILE A 105 -4.32 16.85 0.45
C ILE A 105 -3.22 17.61 1.21
N LYS A 106 -2.66 17.03 2.27
CA LYS A 106 -1.62 17.67 3.08
C LYS A 106 -0.27 17.82 2.36
N GLY A 107 0.02 16.97 1.37
CA GLY A 107 1.23 17.06 0.54
C GLY A 107 1.19 18.13 -0.55
N VAL A 108 0.10 18.89 -0.69
CA VAL A 108 -0.12 19.94 -1.72
C VAL A 108 0.15 21.35 -1.17
N SER A 109 0.83 21.48 -0.02
CA SER A 109 1.19 22.78 0.59
C SER A 109 2.67 23.11 0.43
#